data_AF-A0A6A4HGP4-F1
#
_entry.id   AF-A0A6A4HGP4-F1
#
_cell.length_a   1.000
_cell.length_b   1.000
_cell.length_c   1.000
_cell.angle_alpha   90.00
_cell.angle_beta   90.00
_cell.angle_gamma   90.00
#
_symmetry.space_group_name_H-M   'P 1'
#
loop_
_entity.id
_entity.type
_entity.pdbx_description
1 polymer ?
#
loop_
_entity_poly.entity_id
_entity_poly.type
_entity_poly.pdbx_seq_one_letter_code
_entity_poly.pdbx_strand_id
1 'polypeptide(L)'
;MSPIEIPKNIKAFQVQPDKTVELVEIPFAQQDLVRVGAVELNPTNCKVVIARVGSAVKHLKVGNHVAGFNYGGSFQTDNRSYAESSDYFKIQDEMSYDKGASLPIPHLTVAQVFPPSRREGDHPNLGWFYSYRSQCHTARQRSQSLCIFHCIDEDLKAIGAAKFFDYNFKAADVVKQIQAAAGERGTIYGLDTVGEQGTADSCIAAVSSTFVLILPPSKESQERGKDIKIEFCLVYTELGFDFTFANTFNFPAIPDDKVRALEYMEVYMPRVLEGWHGGKGSSTLKPQCLRRLGTGLEKIEHLKIMRDGEYGRENLVCAIY
;
A
#
# COMPACT_ATOMS: atom_id res chain seq x y z
N MET A 1 -30.56 20.27 2.54
CA MET A 1 -29.88 19.36 3.48
C MET A 1 -29.60 20.16 4.74
N SER A 2 -29.93 19.62 5.92
CA SER A 2 -29.58 20.27 7.18
C SER A 2 -28.06 20.40 7.31
N PRO A 3 -27.54 21.44 7.98
CA PRO A 3 -26.11 21.54 8.28
C PRO A 3 -25.64 20.29 9.02
N ILE A 4 -24.54 19.67 8.58
CA ILE A 4 -23.90 18.58 9.32
C ILE A 4 -23.24 19.21 10.55
N GLU A 5 -23.67 18.83 11.74
CA GLU A 5 -23.03 19.22 12.98
C GLU A 5 -21.68 18.48 13.13
N ILE A 6 -20.61 19.25 13.29
CA ILE A 6 -19.25 18.70 13.44
C ILE A 6 -19.03 18.41 14.93
N PRO A 7 -18.66 17.18 15.32
CA PRO A 7 -18.43 16.86 16.72
C PRO A 7 -17.20 17.60 17.25
N LYS A 8 -17.22 17.96 18.53
CA LYS A 8 -16.06 18.59 19.20
C LYS A 8 -14.90 17.62 19.39
N ASN A 9 -15.20 16.34 19.60
CA ASN A 9 -14.24 15.26 19.83
C ASN A 9 -14.55 14.07 18.91
N ILE A 10 -13.53 13.26 18.64
CA ILE A 10 -13.65 11.98 17.93
C ILE A 10 -12.94 10.87 18.71
N LYS A 11 -13.33 9.62 18.45
CA LYS A 11 -12.63 8.45 18.99
C LYS A 11 -11.47 8.06 18.07
N ALA A 12 -10.28 7.84 18.63
CA ALA A 12 -9.09 7.45 17.89
C ALA A 12 -8.23 6.48 18.71
N PHE A 13 -7.55 5.56 18.02
CA PHE A 13 -6.48 4.78 18.64
C PHE A 13 -5.21 5.61 18.79
N GLN A 14 -4.64 5.59 19.99
CA GLN A 14 -3.38 6.23 20.32
C GLN A 14 -2.44 5.23 21.01
N VAL A 15 -1.14 5.37 20.76
CA VAL A 15 -0.13 4.60 21.50
C VAL A 15 0.16 5.31 22.81
N GLN A 16 0.06 4.56 23.90
CA GLN A 16 0.29 5.05 25.25
C GLN A 16 1.78 5.05 25.61
N PRO A 17 2.21 5.77 26.66
CA PRO A 17 3.61 5.80 27.10
C PRO A 17 4.20 4.41 27.42
N ASP A 18 3.38 3.45 27.82
CA ASP A 18 3.76 2.06 28.10
C ASP A 18 3.78 1.16 26.84
N LYS A 19 3.62 1.76 25.65
CA LYS A 19 3.55 1.11 24.33
C LYS A 19 2.32 0.24 24.12
N THR A 20 1.28 0.38 24.95
CA THR A 20 -0.05 -0.18 24.65
C THR A 20 -0.80 0.70 23.64
N VAL A 21 -1.87 0.16 23.06
CA VAL A 21 -2.73 0.87 22.11
C VAL A 21 -4.11 0.97 22.74
N GLU A 22 -4.64 2.19 22.87
CA GLU A 22 -5.96 2.42 23.50
C GLU A 22 -6.85 3.30 22.62
N LEU A 23 -8.15 3.09 22.76
CA LEU A 23 -9.17 3.95 22.15
C LEU A 23 -9.44 5.14 23.07
N VAL A 24 -9.09 6.34 22.61
CA VAL A 24 -9.23 7.59 23.36
C VAL A 24 -10.15 8.58 22.64
N GLU A 25 -10.64 9.59 23.35
CA GLU A 25 -11.27 10.75 22.74
C GLU A 25 -10.25 11.87 22.52
N ILE A 26 -10.17 12.40 21.31
CA ILE A 26 -9.30 13.52 20.95
C ILE A 26 -10.11 14.66 20.36
N PRO A 27 -9.66 15.92 20.48
CA PRO A 27 -10.30 17.06 19.84
C PRO A 27 -10.35 16.89 18.31
N PHE A 28 -11.47 17.26 17.72
CA PHE A 28 -11.58 17.34 16.26
C PHE A 28 -10.94 18.64 15.77
N ALA A 29 -9.83 18.57 15.00
CA ALA A 29 -9.29 19.78 14.37
C ALA A 29 -10.10 20.16 13.12
N GLN A 30 -10.24 21.48 12.92
CA GLN A 30 -11.22 22.13 12.04
C GLN A 30 -10.90 22.06 10.53
N GLN A 31 -10.37 20.94 10.04
CA GLN A 31 -10.06 20.77 8.62
C GLN A 31 -11.04 19.79 7.95
N ASP A 32 -10.86 19.55 6.66
CA ASP A 32 -11.72 18.72 5.81
C ASP A 32 -12.23 17.47 6.53
N LEU A 33 -13.54 17.35 6.67
CA LEU A 33 -14.13 16.32 7.51
C LEU A 33 -14.19 14.99 6.74
N VAL A 34 -13.82 13.92 7.42
CA VAL A 34 -13.70 12.59 6.84
C VAL A 34 -14.42 11.55 7.72
N ARG A 35 -15.69 11.19 7.41
CA ARG A 35 -16.44 10.13 8.13
C ARG A 35 -16.00 8.75 7.68
N VAL A 36 -15.17 8.13 8.52
CA VAL A 36 -14.61 6.80 8.34
C VAL A 36 -15.74 5.75 8.31
N GLY A 37 -15.81 4.96 7.24
CA GLY A 37 -16.78 3.88 7.04
C GLY A 37 -16.15 2.50 7.15
N ALA A 38 -14.88 2.36 6.77
CA ALA A 38 -14.07 1.16 6.98
C ALA A 38 -12.58 1.51 7.00
N VAL A 39 -11.78 0.69 7.67
CA VAL A 39 -10.32 0.80 7.70
C VAL A 39 -9.70 -0.53 7.29
N GLU A 40 -8.60 -0.47 6.57
CA GLU A 40 -7.73 -1.62 6.33
C GLU A 40 -6.61 -1.61 7.36
N LEU A 41 -6.40 -2.74 8.03
CA LEU A 41 -5.23 -2.94 8.88
C LEU A 41 -4.06 -3.38 7.99
N ASN A 42 -2.94 -2.69 8.14
CA ASN A 42 -1.68 -2.98 7.46
C ASN A 42 -0.58 -3.15 8.51
N PRO A 43 0.51 -3.89 8.26
CA PRO A 43 1.63 -4.04 9.21
C PRO A 43 2.20 -2.71 9.72
N THR A 44 2.04 -1.64 8.93
CA THR A 44 2.49 -0.28 9.24
C THR A 44 1.34 0.68 9.64
N ASN A 45 0.10 0.17 9.75
CA ASN A 45 -1.19 0.78 10.16
C ASN A 45 -1.66 2.06 9.42
N CYS A 46 -2.88 2.04 8.82
CA CYS A 46 -3.58 3.22 8.24
C CYS A 46 -5.14 3.13 8.31
N LYS A 47 -5.88 4.24 8.12
CA LYS A 47 -7.35 4.42 8.31
C LYS A 47 -8.00 5.26 7.18
N VAL A 48 -9.30 5.10 6.81
CA VAL A 48 -9.96 5.76 5.64
C VAL A 48 -11.50 6.08 5.76
N VAL A 49 -11.98 7.18 5.11
CA VAL A 49 -13.32 7.49 4.42
C VAL A 49 -13.96 8.87 4.81
N ILE A 50 -14.52 9.64 3.84
CA ILE A 50 -14.86 11.11 3.84
C ILE A 50 -16.24 11.58 4.42
N ALA A 51 -16.31 12.83 4.93
CA ALA A 51 -17.52 13.66 5.10
C ALA A 51 -17.24 15.19 5.11
N ARG A 52 -16.84 15.80 4.00
CA ARG A 52 -16.81 17.24 3.62
C ARG A 52 -15.50 17.53 2.90
N VAL A 53 -15.63 17.93 1.65
CA VAL A 53 -14.51 18.24 0.76
C VAL A 53 -14.10 19.68 0.98
N GLY A 54 -12.81 19.92 1.25
CA GLY A 54 -12.25 21.26 1.35
C GLY A 54 -12.34 22.03 0.07
N SER A 55 -12.33 23.36 0.17
CA SER A 55 -12.40 24.23 -1.00
C SER A 55 -11.23 24.06 -1.98
N ALA A 56 -10.10 23.52 -1.51
CA ALA A 56 -8.92 23.24 -2.33
C ALA A 56 -9.04 21.95 -3.17
N VAL A 57 -9.91 21.02 -2.78
CA VAL A 57 -10.07 19.72 -3.46
C VAL A 57 -11.09 19.88 -4.59
N LYS A 58 -10.60 19.95 -5.82
CA LYS A 58 -11.44 20.23 -7.01
C LYS A 58 -12.05 18.98 -7.65
N HIS A 59 -11.46 17.80 -7.41
CA HIS A 59 -11.85 16.55 -8.07
C HIS A 59 -12.85 15.70 -7.26
N LEU A 60 -13.19 16.10 -6.03
CA LEU A 60 -14.19 15.44 -5.17
C LEU A 60 -15.34 16.39 -4.83
N LYS A 61 -16.50 15.82 -4.47
CA LYS A 61 -17.65 16.58 -3.96
C LYS A 61 -18.26 15.91 -2.73
N VAL A 62 -18.98 16.70 -1.93
CA VAL A 62 -19.78 16.19 -0.81
C VAL A 62 -20.71 15.07 -1.32
N GLY A 63 -20.75 13.96 -0.58
CA GLY A 63 -21.51 12.76 -0.95
C GLY A 63 -20.74 11.77 -1.82
N ASN A 64 -19.51 12.07 -2.24
CA ASN A 64 -18.64 11.04 -2.82
C ASN A 64 -18.19 10.04 -1.75
N HIS A 65 -18.21 8.77 -2.11
CA HIS A 65 -17.45 7.74 -1.44
C HIS A 65 -16.02 7.81 -1.96
N VAL A 66 -15.04 7.76 -1.06
CA VAL A 66 -13.63 7.77 -1.44
C VAL A 66 -12.85 6.72 -0.67
N ALA A 67 -11.65 6.45 -1.16
CA ALA A 67 -10.59 5.83 -0.40
C ALA A 67 -9.35 6.71 -0.47
N GLY A 68 -8.46 6.59 0.51
CA GLY A 68 -7.21 7.34 0.53
C GLY A 68 -6.30 6.87 1.62
N PHE A 69 -5.10 7.42 1.63
CA PHE A 69 -4.04 7.02 2.54
C PHE A 69 -3.69 8.18 3.45
N ASN A 70 -3.28 7.85 4.67
CA ASN A 70 -2.82 8.84 5.60
C ASN A 70 -1.88 8.20 6.64
N TYR A 71 -0.93 8.99 7.15
CA TYR A 71 -0.05 8.59 8.25
C TYR A 71 -0.79 8.52 9.58
N GLY A 72 -0.90 7.32 10.14
CA GLY A 72 -1.55 7.04 11.44
C GLY A 72 -0.57 6.83 12.60
N GLY A 73 0.50 7.62 12.65
CA GLY A 73 1.59 7.46 13.62
C GLY A 73 1.16 7.64 15.09
N SER A 74 1.87 6.94 15.98
CA SER A 74 1.65 6.78 17.42
C SER A 74 1.67 8.07 18.26
N PHE A 75 2.10 9.19 17.69
CA PHE A 75 2.35 10.45 18.41
C PHE A 75 1.58 11.65 17.84
N GLN A 76 0.63 11.41 16.94
CA GLN A 76 -0.29 12.47 16.54
C GLN A 76 -1.17 12.84 17.74
N THR A 77 -1.04 14.09 18.21
CA THR A 77 -1.86 14.66 19.30
C THR A 77 -3.12 15.35 18.77
N ASP A 78 -3.30 15.37 17.46
CA ASP A 78 -4.43 15.92 16.75
C ASP A 78 -4.91 14.93 15.67
N ASN A 79 -6.06 15.22 15.08
CA ASN A 79 -6.58 14.47 13.93
C ASN A 79 -5.83 14.84 12.64
N ARG A 80 -4.52 15.16 12.64
CA ARG A 80 -3.74 15.37 11.39
C ARG A 80 -3.83 14.19 10.43
N SER A 81 -4.15 13.02 10.97
CA SER A 81 -4.56 11.85 10.19
C SER A 81 -5.82 12.02 9.33
N TYR A 82 -6.51 13.15 9.46
CA TYR A 82 -7.77 13.54 8.85
C TYR A 82 -7.72 15.02 8.38
N ALA A 83 -6.51 15.59 8.26
CA ALA A 83 -6.24 16.94 7.81
C ALA A 83 -5.75 16.92 6.35
N GLU A 84 -6.27 17.81 5.49
CA GLU A 84 -5.90 18.06 4.09
C GLU A 84 -4.88 17.07 3.48
N SER A 85 -5.28 15.82 3.31
CA SER A 85 -4.52 14.90 2.47
C SER A 85 -5.20 14.92 1.12
N SER A 86 -4.48 15.36 0.09
CA SER A 86 -4.94 15.24 -1.29
C SER A 86 -4.80 13.81 -1.83
N ASP A 87 -4.52 12.83 -0.95
CA ASP A 87 -4.29 11.42 -1.30
C ASP A 87 -5.56 10.59 -1.21
N TYR A 88 -6.68 11.17 -1.68
CA TYR A 88 -7.95 10.48 -1.83
C TYR A 88 -8.29 10.32 -3.30
N PHE A 89 -9.00 9.25 -3.64
CA PHE A 89 -9.63 9.05 -4.93
C PHE A 89 -11.07 8.58 -4.72
N LYS A 90 -11.95 8.98 -5.64
CA LYS A 90 -13.35 8.52 -5.63
C LYS A 90 -13.39 7.00 -5.84
N ILE A 91 -14.11 6.29 -4.97
CA ILE A 91 -14.46 4.88 -5.23
C ILE A 91 -15.78 4.79 -6.00
N GLN A 92 -15.93 3.70 -6.74
CA GLN A 92 -17.11 3.48 -7.57
C GLN A 92 -18.34 3.22 -6.70
N ASP A 93 -19.52 3.61 -7.18
CA ASP A 93 -20.75 3.61 -6.37
C ASP A 93 -21.12 2.18 -5.90
N GLU A 94 -20.79 1.14 -6.69
CA GLU A 94 -20.97 -0.28 -6.34
C GLU A 94 -19.84 -0.86 -5.45
N MET A 95 -18.79 -0.09 -5.16
CA MET A 95 -17.68 -0.53 -4.33
C MET A 95 -18.01 -0.34 -2.85
N SER A 96 -17.95 -1.43 -2.07
CA SER A 96 -18.12 -1.34 -0.61
C SER A 96 -16.96 -0.61 0.06
N TYR A 97 -17.21 0.02 1.21
CA TYR A 97 -16.15 0.70 1.98
C TYR A 97 -14.97 -0.21 2.29
N ASP A 98 -15.22 -1.46 2.68
CA ASP A 98 -14.14 -2.43 2.94
C ASP A 98 -13.20 -2.63 1.75
N LYS A 99 -13.76 -2.64 0.53
CA LYS A 99 -13.00 -2.83 -0.70
C LYS A 99 -12.27 -1.55 -1.07
N GLY A 100 -12.90 -0.39 -0.89
CA GLY A 100 -12.24 0.89 -1.05
C GLY A 100 -11.05 1.04 -0.09
N ALA A 101 -11.24 0.70 1.18
CA ALA A 101 -10.22 0.81 2.22
C ALA A 101 -8.98 -0.04 1.95
N SER A 102 -9.09 -1.14 1.19
CA SER A 102 -7.98 -2.05 0.89
C SER A 102 -7.09 -1.63 -0.29
N LEU A 103 -7.39 -0.51 -0.94
CA LEU A 103 -6.71 -0.06 -2.15
C LEU A 103 -5.56 0.94 -1.93
N PRO A 104 -5.65 1.93 -1.00
CA PRO A 104 -4.72 3.05 -1.00
C PRO A 104 -3.25 2.67 -0.85
N ILE A 105 -2.87 1.93 0.19
CA ILE A 105 -1.45 1.58 0.41
C ILE A 105 -0.88 0.78 -0.76
N PRO A 106 -1.49 -0.34 -1.20
CA PRO A 106 -0.89 -1.12 -2.27
C PRO A 106 -0.72 -0.34 -3.58
N HIS A 107 -1.68 0.52 -3.89
CA HIS A 107 -1.66 1.33 -5.10
C HIS A 107 -0.62 2.46 -5.04
N LEU A 108 -0.52 3.14 -3.90
CA LEU A 108 0.47 4.19 -3.66
C LEU A 108 1.90 3.64 -3.59
N THR A 109 2.11 2.50 -2.92
CA THR A 109 3.40 1.78 -2.97
C THR A 109 3.81 1.50 -4.41
N VAL A 110 2.88 1.08 -5.28
CA VAL A 110 3.20 0.84 -6.69
C VAL A 110 3.42 2.14 -7.47
N ALA A 111 2.71 3.22 -7.16
CA ALA A 111 2.97 4.53 -7.75
C ALA A 111 4.39 5.02 -7.42
N GLN A 112 4.87 4.77 -6.19
CA GLN A 112 6.22 5.12 -5.76
C GLN A 112 7.28 4.30 -6.50
N VAL A 113 7.12 2.98 -6.55
CA VAL A 113 8.11 2.07 -7.15
C VAL A 113 8.11 2.18 -8.69
N PHE A 114 6.94 2.41 -9.27
CA PHE A 114 6.73 2.49 -10.72
C PHE A 114 6.03 3.81 -11.06
N PRO A 115 6.77 4.91 -11.11
CA PRO A 115 6.18 6.19 -11.44
C PRO A 115 5.61 6.17 -12.86
N PRO A 116 4.45 6.82 -13.12
CA PRO A 116 3.80 6.80 -14.43
C PRO A 116 4.64 7.35 -15.59
N SER A 117 5.66 8.15 -15.28
CA SER A 117 6.63 8.68 -16.23
C SER A 117 7.54 7.61 -16.86
N ARG A 118 7.61 6.39 -16.32
CA ARG A 118 8.32 5.25 -16.96
C ARG A 118 7.44 4.67 -18.07
N ARG A 119 7.95 4.65 -19.31
CA ARG A 119 7.14 4.27 -20.49
C ARG A 119 6.98 2.76 -20.57
N GLU A 120 5.82 2.36 -21.08
CA GLU A 120 5.54 0.98 -21.47
C GLU A 120 6.56 0.56 -22.55
N GLY A 121 7.37 -0.46 -22.28
CA GLY A 121 8.46 -0.91 -23.15
C GLY A 121 9.88 -0.59 -22.68
N ASP A 122 10.06 0.28 -21.67
CA ASP A 122 11.40 0.56 -21.11
C ASP A 122 11.97 -0.66 -20.35
N HIS A 123 11.13 -1.62 -19.92
CA HIS A 123 11.51 -2.71 -19.02
C HIS A 123 10.93 -4.09 -19.41
N PRO A 124 11.33 -4.68 -20.55
CA PRO A 124 10.85 -6.00 -20.95
C PRO A 124 11.25 -7.13 -19.98
N ASN A 125 12.24 -6.93 -19.09
CA ASN A 125 12.71 -7.94 -18.13
C ASN A 125 12.72 -7.41 -16.68
N LEU A 126 11.56 -6.91 -16.25
CA LEU A 126 11.27 -6.69 -14.84
C LEU A 126 11.10 -8.07 -14.16
N GLY A 127 11.81 -8.33 -13.06
CA GLY A 127 11.67 -9.55 -12.25
C GLY A 127 11.06 -9.20 -10.91
N TRP A 128 9.81 -9.58 -10.68
CA TRP A 128 9.12 -9.21 -9.44
C TRP A 128 9.39 -10.22 -8.34
N PHE A 129 9.60 -9.83 -7.08
CA PHE A 129 9.71 -10.76 -5.94
C PHE A 129 8.60 -10.48 -4.93
N TYR A 130 7.43 -11.07 -5.16
CA TYR A 130 6.24 -10.81 -4.35
C TYR A 130 5.98 -11.89 -3.30
N SER A 131 5.51 -11.45 -2.13
CA SER A 131 4.90 -12.32 -1.13
C SER A 131 3.53 -11.83 -0.63
N TYR A 132 3.18 -10.56 -0.88
CA TYR A 132 1.96 -9.97 -0.34
C TYR A 132 0.89 -9.71 -1.42
N ARG A 133 -0.25 -10.43 -1.33
CA ARG A 133 -1.33 -10.38 -2.33
C ARG A 133 -1.91 -8.99 -2.60
N SER A 134 -1.89 -8.09 -1.61
CA SER A 134 -2.54 -6.79 -1.77
C SER A 134 -1.87 -5.92 -2.85
N GLN A 135 -0.56 -6.08 -3.04
CA GLN A 135 0.24 -5.32 -4.01
C GLN A 135 0.30 -5.95 -5.41
N CYS A 136 -0.20 -7.18 -5.56
CA CYS A 136 -0.13 -7.91 -6.83
C CYS A 136 -1.04 -7.32 -7.93
N HIS A 137 -2.06 -6.55 -7.55
CA HIS A 137 -3.15 -6.15 -8.43
C HIS A 137 -2.77 -5.06 -9.46
N THR A 138 -1.72 -4.28 -9.19
CA THR A 138 -1.22 -3.19 -10.05
C THR A 138 -0.14 -3.64 -11.03
N ALA A 139 0.50 -4.80 -10.81
CA ALA A 139 1.51 -5.36 -11.71
C ALA A 139 0.93 -5.65 -13.11
N ARG A 140 -0.36 -6.03 -13.20
CA ARG A 140 -1.07 -6.29 -14.46
C ARG A 140 -1.07 -5.09 -15.42
N GLN A 141 -1.04 -3.86 -14.90
CA GLN A 141 -1.13 -2.67 -15.74
C GLN A 141 0.19 -2.26 -16.42
N ARG A 142 1.33 -2.86 -16.04
CA ARG A 142 2.64 -2.37 -16.51
C ARG A 142 3.68 -3.42 -16.90
N SER A 143 3.42 -4.72 -16.74
CA SER A 143 4.43 -5.73 -17.09
C SER A 143 3.95 -6.75 -18.11
N GLN A 144 4.69 -6.83 -19.23
CA GLN A 144 4.82 -8.04 -20.07
C GLN A 144 5.92 -8.98 -19.53
N SER A 145 6.35 -8.80 -18.27
CA SER A 145 7.65 -9.26 -17.74
C SER A 145 7.51 -10.38 -16.69
N LEU A 146 8.62 -11.09 -16.43
CA LEU A 146 8.74 -12.20 -15.50
C LEU A 146 8.34 -11.82 -14.06
N CYS A 147 7.20 -12.30 -13.59
CA CYS A 147 6.83 -12.12 -12.18
C CYS A 147 7.23 -13.36 -11.37
N ILE A 148 7.79 -13.21 -10.16
CA ILE A 148 8.15 -14.30 -9.24
C ILE A 148 7.33 -14.12 -7.97
N PHE A 149 6.67 -15.19 -7.52
CA PHE A 149 5.72 -15.10 -6.41
C PHE A 149 5.89 -16.21 -5.38
N HIS A 150 5.60 -15.85 -4.13
CA HIS A 150 5.20 -16.77 -3.07
C HIS A 150 3.94 -17.53 -3.47
N CYS A 151 4.03 -18.86 -3.47
CA CYS A 151 2.95 -19.79 -3.76
C CYS A 151 2.44 -19.77 -5.21
N ILE A 152 2.37 -20.97 -5.78
CA ILE A 152 1.61 -21.22 -7.00
C ILE A 152 0.14 -20.97 -6.65
N ASP A 153 -0.39 -19.83 -7.06
CA ASP A 153 -1.77 -19.47 -6.83
C ASP A 153 -2.44 -19.11 -8.15
N GLU A 154 -3.63 -19.67 -8.40
CA GLU A 154 -4.43 -19.36 -9.59
C GLU A 154 -4.74 -17.86 -9.68
N ASP A 155 -4.83 -17.18 -8.53
CA ASP A 155 -5.06 -15.74 -8.47
C ASP A 155 -3.91 -14.93 -9.07
N LEU A 156 -2.68 -15.44 -8.96
CA LEU A 156 -1.50 -14.77 -9.52
C LEU A 156 -1.40 -15.00 -11.04
N LYS A 157 -1.78 -16.19 -11.53
CA LYS A 157 -1.96 -16.42 -12.97
C LYS A 157 -3.02 -15.49 -13.54
N ALA A 158 -4.12 -15.29 -12.81
CA ALA A 158 -5.23 -14.43 -13.23
C ALA A 158 -4.83 -12.96 -13.40
N ILE A 159 -3.76 -12.50 -12.75
CA ILE A 159 -3.24 -11.12 -12.88
C ILE A 159 -2.07 -10.99 -13.87
N GLY A 160 -1.69 -12.07 -14.59
CA GLY A 160 -0.73 -12.00 -15.69
C GLY A 160 0.71 -12.41 -15.34
N ALA A 161 0.91 -13.07 -14.20
CA ALA A 161 2.18 -13.66 -13.83
C ALA A 161 2.69 -14.70 -14.86
N ALA A 162 3.92 -14.54 -15.35
CA ALA A 162 4.49 -15.43 -16.36
C ALA A 162 5.14 -16.72 -15.81
N LYS A 163 5.75 -16.67 -14.62
CA LYS A 163 6.40 -17.81 -13.96
C LYS A 163 6.14 -17.77 -12.46
N PHE A 164 6.41 -18.89 -11.78
CA PHE A 164 6.21 -19.01 -10.34
C PHE A 164 7.32 -19.87 -9.77
N PHE A 165 7.89 -19.45 -8.64
CA PHE A 165 8.94 -20.18 -7.96
C PHE A 165 8.62 -20.22 -6.48
N ASP A 166 8.60 -21.41 -5.90
CA ASP A 166 8.51 -21.55 -4.45
C ASP A 166 9.85 -21.14 -3.84
N TYR A 167 9.85 -20.06 -3.05
CA TYR A 167 11.04 -19.58 -2.38
C TYR A 167 11.28 -20.21 -1.01
N ASN A 168 10.49 -21.22 -0.60
CA ASN A 168 10.71 -21.95 0.66
C ASN A 168 12.23 -22.14 0.85
N PHE A 169 12.80 -21.46 1.85
CA PHE A 169 14.26 -21.25 1.98
C PHE A 169 15.05 -22.56 2.14
N LYS A 170 14.36 -23.70 2.20
CA LYS A 170 14.91 -25.06 2.15
C LYS A 170 15.13 -25.59 0.72
N ALA A 171 14.52 -24.99 -0.30
CA ALA A 171 14.69 -25.32 -1.70
C ALA A 171 15.93 -24.59 -2.25
N ALA A 172 17.02 -25.32 -2.43
CA ALA A 172 18.37 -24.78 -2.61
C ALA A 172 18.66 -24.03 -3.93
N ASP A 173 17.67 -23.51 -4.67
CA ASP A 173 17.97 -22.93 -5.99
C ASP A 173 17.00 -21.90 -6.58
N VAL A 174 16.22 -21.17 -5.75
CA VAL A 174 15.25 -20.20 -6.29
C VAL A 174 15.91 -19.12 -7.16
N VAL A 175 17.10 -18.62 -6.75
CA VAL A 175 17.84 -17.60 -7.51
C VAL A 175 18.24 -18.09 -8.90
N LYS A 176 18.76 -19.32 -9.04
CA LYS A 176 19.12 -19.84 -10.37
C LYS A 176 17.90 -20.11 -11.22
N GLN A 177 16.79 -20.56 -10.63
CA GLN A 177 15.53 -20.74 -11.37
C GLN A 177 15.03 -19.40 -11.95
N ILE A 178 15.14 -18.33 -11.17
CA ILE A 178 14.80 -16.98 -11.61
C ILE A 178 15.73 -16.52 -12.73
N GLN A 179 17.04 -16.64 -12.55
CA GLN A 179 18.04 -16.25 -13.55
C GLN A 179 17.83 -17.02 -14.86
N ALA A 180 17.56 -18.33 -14.78
CA ALA A 180 17.27 -19.16 -15.94
C ALA A 180 15.98 -18.72 -16.65
N ALA A 181 14.93 -18.36 -15.90
CA ALA A 181 13.68 -17.89 -16.47
C ALA A 181 13.75 -16.48 -17.06
N ALA A 182 14.67 -15.65 -16.58
CA ALA A 182 14.95 -14.33 -17.12
C ALA A 182 15.76 -14.37 -18.43
N GLY A 183 16.39 -15.51 -18.73
CA GLY A 183 17.18 -15.72 -19.95
C GLY A 183 18.41 -14.83 -20.03
N GLU A 184 18.97 -14.66 -21.24
CA GLU A 184 20.23 -13.92 -21.45
C GLU A 184 20.19 -12.47 -20.98
N ARG A 185 19.01 -11.85 -20.96
CA ARG A 185 18.87 -10.45 -20.53
C ARG A 185 18.87 -10.30 -19.01
N GLY A 186 18.66 -11.39 -18.27
CA GLY A 186 18.57 -11.38 -16.82
C GLY A 186 17.40 -10.54 -16.28
N THR A 187 17.33 -10.44 -14.96
CA THR A 187 16.35 -9.62 -14.26
C THR A 187 16.94 -8.23 -14.04
N ILE A 188 16.40 -7.18 -14.68
CA ILE A 188 16.97 -5.83 -14.56
C ILE A 188 16.52 -5.15 -13.27
N TYR A 189 15.27 -5.38 -12.88
CA TYR A 189 14.64 -4.75 -11.73
C TYR A 189 14.09 -5.81 -10.79
N GLY A 190 14.23 -5.58 -9.48
CA GLY A 190 13.60 -6.35 -8.42
C GLY A 190 12.78 -5.47 -7.48
N LEU A 191 11.67 -6.02 -6.98
CA LEU A 191 10.92 -5.46 -5.86
C LEU A 191 10.75 -6.56 -4.82
N ASP A 192 11.24 -6.34 -3.61
CA ASP A 192 11.04 -7.22 -2.45
C ASP A 192 9.95 -6.67 -1.52
N THR A 193 8.85 -7.42 -1.43
CA THR A 193 7.72 -7.10 -0.55
C THR A 193 7.74 -7.86 0.78
N VAL A 194 8.86 -8.49 1.14
CA VAL A 194 9.07 -9.22 2.40
C VAL A 194 10.14 -8.52 3.22
N GLY A 195 11.33 -8.30 2.65
CA GLY A 195 12.45 -7.64 3.32
C GLY A 195 13.08 -8.41 4.48
N GLU A 196 12.63 -9.64 4.74
CA GLU A 196 13.08 -10.51 5.84
C GLU A 196 13.46 -11.92 5.34
N GLN A 197 14.03 -12.74 6.23
CA GLN A 197 14.34 -14.16 5.97
C GLN A 197 15.27 -14.39 4.76
N GLY A 198 16.09 -13.40 4.38
CA GLY A 198 17.01 -13.51 3.24
C GLY A 198 16.37 -13.27 1.86
N THR A 199 15.15 -12.73 1.82
CA THR A 199 14.51 -12.31 0.56
C THR A 199 15.27 -11.20 -0.15
N ALA A 200 15.68 -10.15 0.56
CA ALA A 200 16.47 -9.05 0.00
C ALA A 200 17.75 -9.54 -0.67
N ASP A 201 18.44 -10.46 0.00
CA ASP A 201 19.67 -11.09 -0.46
C ASP A 201 19.48 -11.92 -1.73
N SER A 202 18.38 -12.68 -1.78
CA SER A 202 18.00 -13.47 -2.95
C SER A 202 17.65 -12.56 -4.12
N CYS A 203 16.99 -11.42 -3.86
CA CYS A 203 16.69 -10.41 -4.86
C CYS A 203 17.97 -9.78 -5.40
N ILE A 204 18.88 -9.33 -4.52
CA ILE A 204 20.19 -8.76 -4.92
C ILE A 204 20.96 -9.73 -5.82
N ALA A 205 20.99 -11.03 -5.48
CA ALA A 205 21.69 -12.04 -6.28
C ALA A 205 21.04 -12.29 -7.65
N ALA A 206 19.76 -11.97 -7.81
CA ALA A 206 19.00 -12.24 -9.02
C ALA A 206 18.90 -11.02 -9.95
N VAL A 207 19.01 -9.79 -9.44
CA VAL A 207 18.85 -8.55 -10.23
C VAL A 207 20.19 -8.02 -10.75
N SER A 208 20.16 -7.28 -11.86
CA SER A 208 21.35 -6.71 -12.50
C SER A 208 21.43 -5.19 -12.48
N SER A 209 20.38 -4.46 -12.07
CA SER A 209 20.41 -2.99 -12.08
C SER A 209 19.77 -2.32 -10.88
N THR A 210 18.46 -2.50 -10.65
CA THR A 210 17.75 -1.77 -9.60
C THR A 210 16.97 -2.74 -8.71
N PHE A 211 17.13 -2.59 -7.42
CA PHE A 211 16.44 -3.34 -6.39
C PHE A 211 15.68 -2.38 -5.48
N VAL A 212 14.38 -2.58 -5.34
CA VAL A 212 13.54 -1.82 -4.42
C VAL A 212 13.01 -2.74 -3.34
N LEU A 213 12.94 -2.26 -2.10
CA LEU A 213 12.42 -3.02 -0.98
C LEU A 213 11.52 -2.16 -0.10
N ILE A 214 10.51 -2.78 0.52
CA ILE A 214 9.52 -2.07 1.37
C ILE A 214 9.91 -2.01 2.84
N LEU A 215 11.04 -2.61 3.22
CA LEU A 215 11.68 -2.48 4.53
C LEU A 215 13.06 -1.83 4.39
N PRO A 216 13.61 -1.19 5.43
CA PRO A 216 14.94 -0.60 5.33
C PRO A 216 16.02 -1.66 5.00
N PRO A 217 16.92 -1.40 4.03
CA PRO A 217 17.95 -2.37 3.68
C PRO A 217 19.00 -2.50 4.77
N SER A 218 19.34 -3.74 5.13
CA SER A 218 20.44 -4.00 6.05
C SER A 218 21.77 -3.50 5.47
N LYS A 219 22.74 -3.17 6.33
CA LYS A 219 24.10 -2.80 5.88
C LYS A 219 24.75 -3.91 5.04
N GLU A 220 24.47 -5.16 5.39
CA GLU A 220 24.99 -6.32 4.68
C GLU A 220 24.42 -6.44 3.26
N SER A 221 23.11 -6.25 3.11
CA SER A 221 22.44 -6.22 1.81
C SER A 221 22.95 -5.04 0.96
N GLN A 222 23.20 -3.89 1.57
CA GLN A 222 23.80 -2.73 0.88
C GLN A 222 25.22 -3.02 0.37
N GLU A 223 26.10 -3.59 1.19
CA GLU A 223 27.47 -3.93 0.76
C GLU A 223 27.46 -4.98 -0.36
N ARG A 224 26.58 -5.98 -0.25
CA ARG A 224 26.47 -7.05 -1.24
C ARG A 224 25.95 -6.55 -2.59
N GLY A 225 25.01 -5.63 -2.58
CA GLY A 225 24.45 -5.03 -3.79
C GLY A 225 25.07 -3.69 -4.17
N LYS A 226 26.35 -3.45 -3.82
CA LYS A 226 27.03 -2.18 -4.15
C LYS A 226 27.11 -1.87 -5.65
N ASP A 227 26.99 -2.89 -6.49
CA ASP A 227 27.03 -2.78 -7.95
C ASP A 227 25.65 -2.51 -8.57
N ILE A 228 24.59 -2.45 -7.75
CA ILE A 228 23.22 -2.16 -8.17
C ILE A 228 22.65 -0.99 -7.37
N LYS A 229 21.60 -0.37 -7.90
CA LYS A 229 20.85 0.65 -7.16
C LYS A 229 19.91 -0.03 -6.17
N ILE A 230 20.09 0.19 -4.87
CA ILE A 230 19.17 -0.26 -3.82
C ILE A 230 18.33 0.92 -3.34
N GLU A 231 17.01 0.82 -3.43
CA GLU A 231 16.06 1.85 -3.01
C GLU A 231 15.11 1.35 -1.94
N PHE A 232 14.87 2.17 -0.92
CA PHE A 232 13.86 1.91 0.10
C PHE A 232 12.56 2.61 -0.30
N CYS A 233 11.50 1.83 -0.52
CA CYS A 233 10.15 2.34 -0.73
C CYS A 233 9.52 2.63 0.63
N LEU A 234 9.20 3.91 0.85
CA LEU A 234 8.52 4.38 2.05
C LEU A 234 7.33 5.24 1.65
N VAL A 235 6.17 4.61 1.44
CA VAL A 235 4.95 5.24 0.92
C VAL A 235 4.50 6.49 1.69
N TYR A 236 4.92 6.66 2.95
CA TYR A 236 4.63 7.86 3.75
C TYR A 236 5.22 9.15 3.18
N THR A 237 6.32 9.07 2.41
CA THR A 237 6.90 10.26 1.75
C THR A 237 5.97 10.85 0.70
N GLU A 238 5.05 10.05 0.16
CA GLU A 238 4.03 10.48 -0.80
C GLU A 238 2.99 11.42 -0.20
N LEU A 239 2.92 11.55 1.13
CA LEU A 239 2.05 12.52 1.79
C LEU A 239 2.58 13.96 1.68
N GLY A 240 3.86 14.14 1.33
CA GLY A 240 4.44 15.45 1.04
C GLY A 240 4.77 16.31 2.26
N PHE A 241 4.78 15.73 3.46
CA PHE A 241 5.21 16.38 4.70
C PHE A 241 6.36 15.59 5.36
N ASP A 242 7.08 16.25 6.27
CA ASP A 242 8.13 15.63 7.07
C ASP A 242 7.54 14.76 8.20
N PHE A 243 8.17 13.62 8.48
CA PHE A 243 7.70 12.71 9.52
C PHE A 243 8.84 11.91 10.14
N THR A 244 8.61 11.43 11.36
CA THR A 244 9.55 10.54 12.07
C THR A 244 9.04 9.10 12.00
N PHE A 245 9.68 8.27 11.19
CA PHE A 245 9.36 6.85 11.08
C PHE A 245 9.98 6.05 12.22
N ALA A 246 9.18 5.16 12.83
CA ALA A 246 9.59 4.27 13.92
C ALA A 246 10.32 5.00 15.07
N ASN A 247 9.96 6.26 15.32
CA ASN A 247 10.57 7.16 16.33
C ASN A 247 12.08 7.39 16.17
N THR A 248 12.66 6.99 15.04
CA THR A 248 14.11 6.90 14.89
C THR A 248 14.58 7.62 13.63
N PHE A 249 13.81 7.52 12.55
CA PHE A 249 14.25 7.99 11.24
C PHE A 249 13.42 9.20 10.82
N ASN A 250 14.06 10.37 10.78
CA ASN A 250 13.43 11.57 10.27
C ASN A 250 13.51 11.59 8.75
N PHE A 251 12.35 11.69 8.10
CA PHE A 251 12.22 11.85 6.67
C PHE A 251 11.73 13.26 6.38
N PRO A 252 12.47 14.05 5.56
CA PRO A 252 11.97 15.33 5.11
C PRO A 252 10.79 15.14 4.16
N ALA A 253 10.00 16.18 3.96
CA ALA A 253 9.04 16.23 2.86
C ALA A 253 9.75 15.99 1.52
N ILE A 254 9.18 15.13 0.68
CA ILE A 254 9.66 14.88 -0.68
C ILE A 254 8.56 15.33 -1.66
N PRO A 255 8.57 16.60 -2.11
CA PRO A 255 7.48 17.16 -2.93
C PRO A 255 7.22 16.35 -4.21
N ASP A 256 8.26 15.79 -4.83
CA ASP A 256 8.12 14.99 -6.04
C ASP A 256 7.33 13.70 -5.79
N ASP A 257 7.45 13.09 -4.61
CA ASP A 257 6.67 11.91 -4.24
C ASP A 257 5.19 12.26 -4.16
N LYS A 258 4.89 13.41 -3.53
CA LYS A 258 3.52 13.94 -3.44
C LYS A 258 2.92 14.23 -4.80
N VAL A 259 3.67 14.86 -5.71
CA VAL A 259 3.19 15.15 -7.08
C VAL A 259 2.84 13.85 -7.82
N ARG A 260 3.65 12.81 -7.69
CA ARG A 260 3.40 11.51 -8.34
C ARG A 260 2.22 10.78 -7.74
N ALA A 261 2.07 10.79 -6.42
CA ALA A 261 0.91 10.22 -5.76
C ALA A 261 -0.38 10.93 -6.20
N LEU A 262 -0.37 12.26 -6.29
CA LEU A 262 -1.51 13.03 -6.79
C LEU A 262 -1.86 12.70 -8.23
N GLU A 263 -0.87 12.67 -9.13
CA GLU A 263 -1.09 12.25 -10.51
C GLU A 263 -1.70 10.84 -10.56
N TYR A 264 -1.17 9.91 -9.77
CA TYR A 264 -1.69 8.55 -9.71
C TYR A 264 -3.14 8.49 -9.22
N MET A 265 -3.47 9.19 -8.14
CA MET A 265 -4.82 9.22 -7.56
C MET A 265 -5.83 9.94 -8.45
N GLU A 266 -5.44 11.06 -9.08
CA GLU A 266 -6.36 11.87 -9.90
C GLU A 266 -6.54 11.32 -11.32
N VAL A 267 -5.49 10.74 -11.91
CA VAL A 267 -5.49 10.34 -13.33
C VAL A 267 -5.58 8.84 -13.51
N TYR A 268 -4.84 8.06 -12.72
CA TYR A 268 -4.71 6.61 -12.94
C TYR A 268 -5.75 5.81 -12.17
N MET A 269 -6.00 6.12 -10.90
CA MET A 269 -7.00 5.38 -10.10
C MET A 269 -8.40 5.38 -10.71
N PRO A 270 -8.93 6.50 -11.25
CA PRO A 270 -10.23 6.46 -11.93
C PRO A 270 -10.27 5.50 -13.11
N ARG A 271 -9.17 5.38 -13.88
CA ARG A 271 -9.04 4.43 -15.02
C ARG A 271 -8.94 2.99 -14.53
N VAL A 272 -8.17 2.74 -13.47
CA VAL A 272 -8.05 1.42 -12.84
C VAL A 272 -9.42 0.92 -12.36
N LEU A 273 -10.25 1.83 -11.87
CA LEU A 273 -11.57 1.53 -11.32
C LEU A 273 -12.70 1.64 -12.35
N GLU A 274 -12.41 1.99 -13.60
CA GLU A 274 -13.42 2.17 -14.63
C GLU A 274 -14.17 0.85 -14.90
N GLY A 275 -15.51 0.90 -14.92
CA GLY A 275 -16.35 -0.29 -15.11
C GLY A 275 -16.32 -1.28 -13.94
N TRP A 276 -15.96 -0.82 -12.72
CA TRP A 276 -16.04 -1.65 -11.52
C TRP A 276 -17.47 -2.16 -11.27
N HIS A 277 -17.58 -3.46 -11.06
CA HIS A 277 -18.80 -4.10 -10.59
C HIS A 277 -18.60 -4.73 -9.20
N GLY A 278 -19.60 -4.55 -8.33
CA GLY A 278 -19.60 -5.07 -6.97
C GLY A 278 -19.22 -6.56 -6.90
N GLY A 279 -18.16 -6.89 -6.16
CA GLY A 279 -17.67 -8.27 -6.01
C GLY A 279 -16.94 -8.87 -7.22
N LYS A 280 -16.95 -8.21 -8.39
CA LYS A 280 -16.28 -8.69 -9.62
C LYS A 280 -15.02 -7.91 -9.99
N GLY A 281 -14.95 -6.64 -9.59
CA GLY A 281 -13.87 -5.72 -9.93
C GLY A 281 -14.11 -5.01 -11.27
N SER A 282 -13.07 -4.38 -11.80
CA SER A 282 -13.04 -3.79 -13.15
C SER A 282 -12.38 -4.75 -14.16
N SER A 283 -12.19 -4.27 -15.40
CA SER A 283 -11.42 -4.98 -16.43
C SER A 283 -9.93 -5.09 -16.07
N THR A 284 -9.40 -4.14 -15.30
CA THR A 284 -7.97 -4.08 -14.93
C THR A 284 -7.69 -4.46 -13.48
N LEU A 285 -8.68 -4.43 -12.60
CA LEU A 285 -8.50 -4.66 -11.17
C LEU A 285 -9.52 -5.68 -10.64
N LYS A 286 -9.03 -6.75 -10.01
CA LYS A 286 -9.87 -7.65 -9.23
C LYS A 286 -10.00 -7.18 -7.77
N PRO A 287 -11.12 -7.48 -7.10
CA PRO A 287 -11.26 -7.16 -5.69
C PRO A 287 -10.30 -8.03 -4.86
N GLN A 288 -9.58 -7.41 -3.94
CA GLN A 288 -8.68 -8.13 -3.03
C GLN A 288 -9.48 -9.06 -2.10
N CYS A 289 -8.91 -10.20 -1.69
CA CYS A 289 -9.53 -11.03 -0.67
C CYS A 289 -9.50 -10.29 0.68
N LEU A 290 -10.63 -10.25 1.40
CA LEU A 290 -10.75 -9.48 2.64
C LEU A 290 -11.17 -10.39 3.80
N ARG A 291 -10.46 -10.29 4.92
CA ARG A 291 -10.93 -10.76 6.23
C ARG A 291 -11.65 -9.62 6.94
N ARG A 292 -12.97 -9.73 7.09
CA ARG A 292 -13.73 -8.76 7.89
C ARG A 292 -13.61 -9.10 9.37
N LEU A 293 -13.10 -8.17 10.16
CA LEU A 293 -12.92 -8.33 11.61
C LEU A 293 -14.17 -7.95 12.42
N GLY A 294 -15.21 -7.47 11.74
CA GLY A 294 -16.45 -6.98 12.32
C GLY A 294 -16.60 -5.46 12.22
N THR A 295 -17.59 -4.94 12.93
CA THR A 295 -17.90 -3.51 13.00
C THR A 295 -17.45 -2.95 14.35
N GLY A 296 -16.98 -1.70 14.35
CA GLY A 296 -16.61 -0.95 15.55
C GLY A 296 -15.10 -0.81 15.72
N LEU A 297 -14.67 0.34 16.25
CA LEU A 297 -13.25 0.65 16.46
C LEU A 297 -12.57 -0.38 17.36
N GLU A 298 -13.28 -0.97 18.34
CA GLU A 298 -12.76 -2.01 19.22
C GLU A 298 -12.24 -3.25 18.48
N LYS A 299 -12.70 -3.51 17.26
CA LYS A 299 -12.19 -4.63 16.44
C LYS A 299 -10.77 -4.41 15.92
N ILE A 300 -10.22 -3.21 16.07
CA ILE A 300 -8.82 -2.91 15.77
C ILE A 300 -7.90 -3.58 16.81
N GLU A 301 -8.36 -4.02 17.98
CA GLU A 301 -7.54 -4.83 18.91
C GLU A 301 -7.00 -6.12 18.28
N HIS A 302 -7.58 -6.56 17.17
CA HIS A 302 -7.07 -7.65 16.33
C HIS A 302 -5.81 -7.29 15.52
N LEU A 303 -5.18 -6.12 15.72
CA LEU A 303 -3.82 -5.83 15.26
C LEU A 303 -2.82 -6.96 15.63
N LYS A 304 -3.09 -7.68 16.72
CA LYS A 304 -2.34 -8.88 17.13
C LYS A 304 -2.26 -9.94 16.01
N ILE A 305 -3.31 -10.11 15.20
CA ILE A 305 -3.29 -11.03 14.05
C ILE A 305 -2.16 -10.68 13.09
N MET A 306 -1.94 -9.39 12.81
CA MET A 306 -0.83 -8.96 11.93
C MET A 306 0.52 -9.11 12.61
N ARG A 307 0.63 -8.73 13.89
CA ARG A 307 1.85 -8.89 14.68
C ARG A 307 2.31 -10.35 14.73
N ASP A 308 1.36 -11.26 14.90
CA ASP A 308 1.61 -12.70 15.06
C ASP A 308 1.72 -13.41 13.70
N GLY A 309 1.53 -12.69 12.58
CA GLY A 309 1.58 -13.26 11.23
C GLY A 309 0.44 -14.24 10.92
N GLU A 310 -0.67 -14.19 11.67
CA GLU A 310 -1.81 -15.11 11.57
C GLU A 310 -2.80 -14.72 10.45
N TYR A 311 -2.27 -14.17 9.37
CA TYR A 311 -3.00 -13.80 8.18
C TYR A 311 -2.10 -13.98 6.96
N GLY A 312 -2.73 -14.24 5.82
CA GLY A 312 -2.02 -14.39 4.57
C GLY A 312 -3.05 -14.44 3.46
N ARG A 313 -2.68 -13.89 2.29
CA ARG A 313 -3.52 -13.88 1.09
C ARG A 313 -4.84 -13.10 1.22
N GLU A 314 -5.00 -12.31 2.27
CA GLU A 314 -6.17 -11.48 2.52
C GLU A 314 -5.77 -10.22 3.27
N ASN A 315 -6.56 -9.16 3.12
CA ASN A 315 -6.38 -7.94 3.90
C ASN A 315 -7.38 -7.91 5.03
N LEU A 316 -6.92 -7.50 6.19
CA LEU A 316 -7.77 -7.35 7.35
C LEU A 316 -8.50 -6.01 7.26
N VAL A 317 -9.83 -6.03 7.32
CA VAL A 317 -10.66 -4.83 7.25
C VAL A 317 -11.61 -4.78 8.43
N CYS A 318 -11.82 -3.58 8.94
CA CYS A 318 -12.74 -3.30 10.01
C CYS A 318 -13.72 -2.23 9.56
N ALA A 319 -15.01 -2.53 9.65
CA ALA A 319 -16.06 -1.57 9.38
C ALA A 319 -16.27 -0.63 10.57
N ILE A 320 -16.54 0.64 10.32
CA ILE A 320 -16.59 1.68 11.38
C ILE A 320 -17.99 2.29 11.56
N TYR A 321 -18.91 2.08 10.61
CA TYR A 321 -20.16 2.85 10.39
C TYR A 321 -20.80 3.51 11.62
#